data_AF-A0A3C0TPA9-F1
#
_entry.id   AF-A0A3C0TPA9-F1
#
_cell.length_a   1.000
_cell.length_b   1.000
_cell.length_c   1.000
_cell.angle_alpha   90.00
_cell.angle_beta   90.00
_cell.angle_gamma   90.00
#
_symmetry.space_group_name_H-M   'P 1'
#
loop_
_entity.id
_entity.type
_entity.pdbx_description
1 polymer ?
#
loop_
_entity_poly.entity_id
_entity_poly.type
_entity_poly.pdbx_seq_one_letter_code
_entity_poly.pdbx_strand_id
1 'polypeptide(L)'
;MKLAPGACCDIGSAQAVCAHLGIPHHLIDMQAEFSQAIIHDFIAEYRRGRTPNPCIRCNERMKFQALLDYARSHGFDHLATGHYARIEQDARTGRYLLKKGIDAEKDQSYFLYRMNQDQLGRVLFPLGEFSKEEVRRLSREQRLPAAERPESQEICFVPDNNYRNFLREQAPDILRPGEMVMTDGTIVGTHDGIAFFTVGQRRKLGVAAGSRLYVVRVDSEANRIVLGTKEDLLTREASVSDAQFIAIDELRSPLGVTVKIRYR
;
A
#
# COMPACT_ATOMS: atom_id res chain seq x y z
N MET A 1 16.46 -14.99 -3.60
CA MET A 1 14.99 -14.89 -3.73
C MET A 1 14.67 -14.80 -5.22
N LYS A 2 14.09 -15.83 -5.84
CA LYS A 2 13.62 -15.74 -7.23
C LYS A 2 12.23 -15.11 -7.19
N LEU A 3 12.12 -13.84 -7.59
CA LEU A 3 10.82 -13.22 -7.84
C LEU A 3 10.11 -14.05 -8.91
N ALA A 4 8.83 -14.37 -8.69
CA ALA A 4 8.04 -15.08 -9.70
C ALA A 4 8.10 -14.30 -11.03
N PRO A 5 8.39 -14.96 -12.17
CA PRO A 5 8.36 -14.29 -13.46
C PRO A 5 6.94 -13.75 -13.69
N GLY A 6 6.80 -12.43 -13.79
CA GLY A 6 5.53 -11.76 -14.08
C GLY A 6 4.83 -11.02 -12.93
N ALA A 7 5.40 -11.02 -11.71
CA ALA A 7 4.75 -10.37 -10.56
C ALA A 7 4.75 -8.81 -10.63
N CYS A 8 5.63 -8.19 -11.44
CA CYS A 8 5.72 -6.72 -11.48
C CYS A 8 5.79 -6.12 -12.90
N CYS A 9 6.25 -6.87 -13.90
CA CYS A 9 6.67 -6.26 -15.17
C CYS A 9 5.91 -6.87 -16.34
N ASP A 10 4.80 -6.25 -16.74
CA ASP A 10 4.32 -6.39 -18.11
C ASP A 10 5.12 -5.45 -19.04
N ILE A 11 6.39 -5.81 -19.21
CA ILE A 11 7.35 -5.10 -20.05
C ILE A 11 6.79 -4.97 -21.47
N GLY A 12 6.13 -6.03 -21.97
CA GLY A 12 5.57 -6.07 -23.32
C GLY A 12 4.52 -4.99 -23.54
N SER A 13 3.58 -4.82 -22.61
CA SER A 13 2.55 -3.78 -22.73
C SER A 13 3.11 -2.36 -22.66
N ALA A 14 4.06 -2.10 -21.76
CA ALA A 14 4.69 -0.80 -21.62
C ALA A 14 5.50 -0.44 -22.88
N GLN A 15 6.28 -1.40 -23.39
CA GLN A 15 7.03 -1.26 -24.62
C GLN A 15 6.11 -1.00 -25.82
N ALA A 16 5.00 -1.72 -25.94
CA ALA A 16 4.03 -1.54 -27.03
C ALA A 16 3.38 -0.15 -27.00
N VAL A 17 2.99 0.34 -25.83
CA VAL A 17 2.44 1.71 -25.68
C VAL A 17 3.49 2.77 -26.02
N CYS A 18 4.73 2.60 -25.55
CA CYS A 18 5.81 3.54 -25.85
C CYS A 18 6.12 3.60 -27.36
N ALA A 19 6.19 2.43 -28.01
CA ALA A 19 6.38 2.34 -29.46
C ALA A 19 5.23 3.00 -30.24
N HIS A 20 3.98 2.80 -29.81
CA HIS A 20 2.80 3.44 -30.40
C HIS A 20 2.83 4.97 -30.29
N LEU A 21 3.33 5.50 -29.17
CA LEU A 21 3.43 6.95 -28.92
C LEU A 21 4.73 7.59 -29.45
N GLY A 22 5.67 6.79 -29.98
CA GLY A 22 6.96 7.29 -30.43
C GLY A 22 7.86 7.81 -29.29
N ILE A 23 7.69 7.29 -28.06
CA ILE A 23 8.50 7.68 -26.89
C ILE A 23 9.53 6.59 -26.54
N PRO A 24 10.74 6.96 -26.09
CA PRO A 24 11.73 5.99 -25.64
C PRO A 24 11.22 5.15 -24.46
N HIS A 25 11.47 3.84 -24.53
CA HIS A 25 11.18 2.91 -23.44
C HIS A 25 12.48 2.48 -22.77
N HIS A 26 12.59 2.71 -21.46
CA HIS A 26 13.75 2.32 -20.66
C HIS A 26 13.34 1.23 -19.67
N LEU A 27 14.14 0.16 -19.60
CA LEU A 27 14.01 -0.87 -18.59
C LEU A 27 15.08 -0.66 -17.52
N ILE A 28 14.65 -0.54 -16.27
CA ILE A 28 15.53 -0.36 -15.11
C ILE A 28 15.30 -1.54 -14.18
N ASP A 29 16.38 -2.29 -13.89
CA ASP A 29 16.31 -3.37 -12.92
C ASP A 29 16.46 -2.80 -11.51
N MET A 30 15.41 -2.95 -10.69
CA MET A 30 15.39 -2.55 -9.29
C MET A 30 14.96 -3.71 -8.39
N GLN A 31 15.16 -4.96 -8.82
CA GLN A 31 14.69 -6.14 -8.09
C GLN A 31 15.32 -6.29 -6.70
N ALA A 32 16.61 -5.96 -6.57
CA ALA A 32 17.33 -6.07 -5.31
C ALA A 32 16.81 -5.03 -4.31
N GLU A 33 16.70 -3.78 -4.74
CA GLU A 33 16.16 -2.65 -3.99
C GLU A 33 14.71 -2.93 -3.59
N PHE A 34 13.89 -3.43 -4.51
CA PHE A 34 12.50 -3.80 -4.24
C PHE A 34 12.41 -4.91 -3.19
N SER A 35 13.21 -5.96 -3.32
CA SER A 35 13.27 -7.06 -2.35
C SER A 35 13.58 -6.54 -0.95
N GLN A 36 14.62 -5.72 -0.84
CA GLN A 36 15.07 -5.19 0.44
C GLN A 36 14.09 -4.18 1.04
N ALA A 37 13.61 -3.23 0.25
CA ALA A 37 12.80 -2.12 0.74
C ALA A 37 11.34 -2.51 0.99
N ILE A 38 10.80 -3.48 0.26
CA ILE A 38 9.38 -3.81 0.23
C ILE A 38 9.11 -5.21 0.78
N ILE A 39 9.77 -6.24 0.25
CA ILE A 39 9.45 -7.63 0.64
C ILE A 39 9.96 -7.94 2.04
N HIS A 40 11.21 -7.57 2.36
CA HIS A 40 11.73 -7.78 3.71
C HIS A 40 10.98 -6.95 4.76
N ASP A 41 10.61 -5.71 4.44
CA ASP A 41 9.77 -4.85 5.30
C ASP A 41 8.41 -5.52 5.56
N PHE A 42 7.73 -5.98 4.50
CA PHE A 42 6.46 -6.69 4.60
C PHE A 42 6.54 -7.91 5.53
N ILE A 43 7.55 -8.77 5.37
CA ILE A 43 7.75 -9.95 6.22
C ILE A 43 8.07 -9.53 7.67
N ALA A 44 8.91 -8.51 7.86
CA ALA A 44 9.29 -8.04 9.18
C ALA A 44 8.10 -7.47 9.97
N GLU A 45 7.19 -6.77 9.31
CA GLU A 45 5.98 -6.23 9.94
C GLU A 45 5.03 -7.36 10.39
N TYR A 46 4.84 -8.40 9.56
CA TYR A 46 4.06 -9.58 9.98
C TYR A 46 4.71 -10.35 11.12
N ARG A 47 6.05 -10.44 11.15
CA ARG A 47 6.79 -11.04 12.28
C ARG A 47 6.50 -10.31 13.60
N ARG A 48 6.24 -9.00 13.53
CA ARG A 48 5.89 -8.15 14.67
C ARG A 48 4.38 -8.11 14.96
N GLY A 49 3.58 -8.99 14.34
CA GLY A 49 2.13 -9.03 14.52
C GLY A 49 1.38 -7.85 13.92
N ARG A 50 2.00 -7.08 13.02
CA ARG A 50 1.37 -5.94 12.33
C ARG A 50 0.90 -6.33 10.94
N THR A 51 -0.08 -5.61 10.42
CA THR A 51 -0.56 -5.76 9.04
C THR A 51 -0.03 -4.62 8.17
N PRO A 52 1.06 -4.83 7.40
CA PRO A 52 1.67 -3.80 6.59
C PRO A 52 0.84 -3.45 5.34
N ASN A 53 1.04 -2.24 4.83
CA ASN A 53 0.59 -1.84 3.50
C ASN A 53 1.80 -1.64 2.57
N PRO A 54 2.18 -2.65 1.76
CA PRO A 54 3.38 -2.56 0.93
C PRO A 54 3.26 -1.53 -0.18
N CYS A 55 2.05 -1.16 -0.62
CA CYS A 55 1.85 -0.15 -1.65
C CYS A 55 2.26 1.25 -1.19
N ILE A 56 2.00 1.59 0.08
CA ILE A 56 2.47 2.85 0.69
C ILE A 56 4.01 2.88 0.70
N ARG A 57 4.64 1.80 1.16
CA ARG A 57 6.11 1.68 1.20
C ARG A 57 6.74 1.69 -0.20
N CYS A 58 6.08 1.08 -1.19
CA CYS A 58 6.54 1.07 -2.58
C CYS A 58 6.50 2.47 -3.20
N ASN A 59 5.42 3.21 -2.97
CA ASN A 59 5.36 4.61 -3.40
C ASN A 59 6.47 5.44 -2.74
N GLU A 60 6.62 5.32 -1.42
CA GLU A 60 7.65 6.03 -0.65
C GLU A 60 9.08 5.72 -1.13
N ARG A 61 9.48 4.44 -1.12
CA ARG A 61 10.88 4.02 -1.24
C ARG A 61 11.29 3.66 -2.67
N MET A 62 10.35 3.21 -3.50
CA MET A 62 10.65 2.80 -4.87
C MET A 62 10.28 3.90 -5.85
N LYS A 63 9.00 4.28 -5.94
CA LYS A 63 8.55 5.20 -7.00
C LYS A 63 9.03 6.62 -6.80
N PHE A 64 8.95 7.15 -5.58
CA PHE A 64 9.29 8.56 -5.31
C PHE A 64 10.65 8.77 -4.64
N GLN A 65 11.37 7.68 -4.33
CA GLN A 65 12.77 7.76 -3.94
C GLN A 65 13.65 7.16 -5.04
N ALA A 66 13.78 5.83 -5.14
CA ALA A 66 14.71 5.20 -6.07
C ALA A 66 14.51 5.60 -7.55
N LEU A 67 13.26 5.59 -8.06
CA LEU A 67 12.98 5.95 -9.45
C LEU A 67 13.12 7.47 -9.70
N LEU A 68 12.81 8.31 -8.71
CA LEU A 68 13.03 9.75 -8.82
C LEU A 68 14.53 10.09 -8.80
N ASP A 69 15.32 9.42 -7.98
CA ASP A 69 16.78 9.56 -7.92
C ASP A 69 17.43 9.09 -9.23
N TYR A 70 16.94 7.98 -9.78
CA TYR A 70 17.32 7.53 -11.12
C TYR A 70 16.99 8.60 -12.17
N ALA A 71 15.77 9.13 -12.18
CA ALA A 71 15.35 10.14 -13.13
C ALA A 71 16.26 11.38 -13.07
N ARG A 72 16.58 11.86 -11.86
CA ARG A 72 17.48 13.01 -11.65
C ARG A 72 18.90 12.77 -12.15
N SER A 73 19.48 11.61 -11.83
CA SER A 73 20.85 11.27 -12.25
C SER A 73 20.99 11.11 -13.77
N HIS A 74 19.88 10.91 -14.48
CA HIS A 74 19.84 10.80 -15.95
C HIS A 74 19.34 12.08 -16.64
N GLY A 75 19.21 13.19 -15.89
CA GLY A 75 18.88 14.50 -16.45
C GLY A 75 17.40 14.73 -16.74
N PHE A 76 16.49 13.93 -16.17
CA PHE A 76 15.05 14.18 -16.28
C PHE A 76 14.60 15.21 -15.23
N ASP A 77 13.81 16.18 -15.67
CA ASP A 77 13.29 17.25 -14.79
C ASP A 77 12.18 16.77 -13.84
N HIS A 78 11.31 15.89 -14.35
CA HIS A 78 10.08 15.46 -13.69
C HIS A 78 9.83 13.95 -13.81
N LEU A 79 9.12 13.41 -12.83
CA LEU A 79 8.61 12.04 -12.85
C LEU A 79 7.07 12.04 -12.90
N ALA A 80 6.49 11.59 -14.01
CA ALA A 80 5.05 11.42 -14.14
C ALA A 80 4.62 9.99 -13.78
N THR A 81 3.51 9.85 -13.04
CA THR A 81 2.93 8.53 -12.75
C THR A 81 1.42 8.51 -12.99
N GLY A 82 0.87 7.33 -13.26
CA GLY A 82 -0.56 7.13 -13.47
C GLY A 82 -1.41 7.14 -12.18
N HIS A 83 -0.97 7.83 -11.13
CA HIS A 83 -1.77 7.93 -9.90
C HIS A 83 -2.91 8.95 -10.07
N TYR A 84 -4.09 8.60 -9.55
CA TYR A 84 -5.24 9.49 -9.44
C TYR A 84 -5.14 10.31 -8.15
N ALA A 85 -4.27 11.31 -8.19
CA ALA A 85 -4.07 12.28 -7.12
C ALA A 85 -3.64 13.61 -7.75
N ARG A 86 -3.60 14.69 -6.97
CA ARG A 86 -3.24 16.02 -7.48
C ARG A 86 -2.21 16.67 -6.59
N ILE A 87 -1.38 17.51 -7.20
CA ILE A 87 -0.41 18.34 -6.49
C ILE A 87 -0.75 19.79 -6.80
N GLU A 88 -0.85 20.60 -5.74
CA GLU A 88 -1.10 22.03 -5.82
C GLU A 88 -0.07 22.74 -4.95
N GLN A 89 0.39 23.92 -5.36
CA GLN A 89 1.22 24.75 -4.49
C GLN A 89 0.34 25.73 -3.73
N ASP A 90 0.40 25.70 -2.39
CA ASP A 90 -0.32 26.67 -1.57
C ASP A 90 0.28 28.06 -1.78
N ALA A 91 -0.49 28.98 -2.33
CA ALA A 91 -0.05 30.35 -2.61
C ALA A 91 0.39 31.10 -1.34
N ARG A 92 -0.13 30.73 -0.17
CA ARG A 92 0.20 31.40 1.10
C ARG A 92 1.50 30.93 1.71
N THR A 93 1.75 29.62 1.71
CA THR A 93 2.92 29.03 2.38
C THR A 93 4.04 28.63 1.42
N GLY A 94 3.76 28.58 0.12
CA GLY A 94 4.66 28.07 -0.91
C GLY A 94 4.83 26.54 -0.89
N ARG A 95 4.21 25.83 0.06
CA ARG A 95 4.33 24.36 0.19
C ARG A 95 3.51 23.66 -0.87
N TYR A 96 4.02 22.52 -1.32
CA TYR A 96 3.25 21.59 -2.13
C TYR A 96 2.27 20.82 -1.26
N LEU A 97 1.04 20.72 -1.75
CA LEU A 97 -0.08 20.02 -1.16
C LEU A 97 -0.44 18.80 -2.00
N LEU A 98 -0.58 17.65 -1.34
CA LEU A 98 -1.20 16.47 -1.93
C LEU A 98 -2.72 16.59 -1.78
N LYS A 99 -3.42 16.54 -2.91
CA LYS A 99 -4.88 16.62 -3.00
C LYS A 99 -5.45 15.32 -3.56
N LYS A 100 -6.72 15.06 -3.24
CA LYS A 100 -7.46 13.94 -3.81
C LYS A 100 -7.62 14.11 -5.31
N GLY A 101 -7.58 13.01 -6.06
CA GLY A 101 -8.03 13.00 -7.45
C GLY A 101 -9.50 13.40 -7.56
N ILE A 102 -9.93 13.93 -8.71
CA ILE A 102 -11.33 14.34 -8.91
C ILE A 102 -12.28 13.14 -8.87
N ASP A 103 -11.79 11.97 -9.28
CA ASP A 103 -12.50 10.70 -9.19
C ASP A 103 -12.37 10.13 -7.77
N ALA A 104 -13.40 10.32 -6.95
CA ALA A 104 -13.43 9.78 -5.58
C ALA A 104 -13.34 8.24 -5.55
N GLU A 105 -13.81 7.57 -6.61
CA GLU A 105 -13.74 6.12 -6.75
C GLU A 105 -12.39 5.62 -7.27
N LYS A 106 -11.48 6.51 -7.67
CA LYS A 106 -10.10 6.15 -8.00
C LYS A 106 -9.05 6.90 -7.21
N ASP A 107 -9.43 7.83 -6.33
CA ASP A 107 -8.50 8.60 -5.50
C ASP A 107 -7.45 7.71 -4.82
N GLN A 108 -6.18 8.00 -5.12
CA GLN A 108 -5.02 7.28 -4.62
C GLN A 108 -4.19 8.10 -3.64
N SER A 109 -4.66 9.28 -3.22
CA SER A 109 -3.96 10.11 -2.22
C SER A 109 -3.61 9.36 -0.92
N TYR A 110 -4.44 8.38 -0.53
CA TYR A 110 -4.18 7.50 0.62
C TYR A 110 -2.86 6.72 0.50
N PHE A 111 -2.41 6.36 -0.70
CA PHE A 111 -1.15 5.62 -0.88
C PHE A 111 0.07 6.53 -1.00
N LEU A 112 -0.12 7.85 -0.96
CA LEU A 112 0.87 8.85 -1.30
C LEU A 112 1.21 9.77 -0.11
N TYR A 113 0.59 9.57 1.06
CA TYR A 113 0.74 10.48 2.21
C TYR A 113 2.18 10.59 2.76
N ARG A 114 3.07 9.66 2.40
CA ARG A 114 4.47 9.67 2.83
C ARG A 114 5.39 10.52 1.95
N MET A 115 4.88 11.11 0.87
CA MET A 115 5.68 11.99 0.02
C MET A 115 6.18 13.22 0.78
N ASN A 116 7.39 13.67 0.47
CA ASN A 116 7.98 14.89 1.01
C ASN A 116 7.89 16.07 0.00
N GLN A 117 8.32 17.26 0.42
CA GLN A 117 8.22 18.47 -0.40
C GLN A 117 9.09 18.44 -1.68
N ASP A 118 10.31 17.89 -1.64
CA ASP A 118 11.17 17.75 -2.82
C ASP A 118 10.55 16.79 -3.85
N GLN A 119 9.99 15.68 -3.36
CA GLN A 119 9.27 14.71 -4.20
C GLN A 119 8.03 15.35 -4.85
N LEU A 120 7.21 16.05 -4.07
CA LEU A 120 6.01 16.71 -4.58
C LEU A 120 6.33 17.82 -5.61
N GLY A 121 7.45 18.52 -5.46
CA GLY A 121 7.88 19.54 -6.43
C GLY A 121 8.37 18.99 -7.77
N ARG A 122 8.64 17.68 -7.86
CA ARG A 122 9.21 17.04 -9.06
C ARG A 122 8.29 16.01 -9.71
N VAL A 123 7.25 15.57 -9.00
CA VAL A 123 6.33 14.54 -9.48
C VAL A 123 5.13 15.17 -10.16
N LEU A 124 4.64 14.53 -11.22
CA LEU A 124 3.42 14.88 -11.93
C LEU A 124 2.39 13.74 -11.81
N PHE A 125 1.13 14.11 -11.61
CA PHE A 125 -0.02 13.19 -11.62
C PHE A 125 -1.03 13.57 -12.71
N PRO A 126 -0.75 13.26 -13.99
CA PRO A 126 -1.58 13.70 -15.11
C PRO A 126 -3.03 13.20 -15.04
N LEU A 127 -3.27 12.08 -14.36
CA LEU A 127 -4.60 11.47 -14.25
C LEU A 127 -5.44 12.07 -13.10
N GLY A 128 -4.89 12.97 -12.29
CA GLY A 128 -5.56 13.54 -11.13
C GLY A 128 -6.82 14.35 -11.45
N GLU A 129 -6.90 14.90 -12.67
CA GLU A 129 -7.99 15.72 -13.21
C GLU A 129 -8.90 14.94 -14.16
N PHE A 130 -8.83 13.61 -14.16
CA PHE A 130 -9.69 12.76 -14.99
C PHE A 130 -10.42 11.72 -14.16
N SER A 131 -11.64 11.42 -14.55
CA SER A 131 -12.33 10.19 -14.17
C SER A 131 -11.70 8.96 -14.84
N LYS A 132 -11.93 7.78 -14.26
CA LYS A 132 -11.49 6.53 -14.89
C LYS A 132 -12.09 6.36 -16.29
N GLU A 133 -13.35 6.71 -16.43
CA GLU A 133 -14.09 6.59 -17.68
C GLU A 133 -13.48 7.47 -18.77
N GLU A 134 -13.14 8.72 -18.45
CA GLU A 134 -12.46 9.61 -19.37
C GLU A 134 -11.09 9.08 -19.79
N VAL A 135 -10.28 8.57 -18.84
CA VAL A 135 -8.98 7.96 -19.18
C VAL A 135 -9.16 6.75 -20.11
N ARG A 136 -10.18 5.91 -19.89
CA ARG A 136 -10.50 4.78 -20.77
C ARG A 136 -10.94 5.25 -22.16
N ARG A 137 -11.81 6.26 -22.24
CA ARG A 137 -12.24 6.86 -23.50
C ARG A 137 -11.05 7.41 -24.28
N LEU A 138 -10.20 8.23 -23.65
CA LEU A 138 -8.97 8.76 -24.27
C LEU A 138 -8.04 7.65 -24.73
N SER A 139 -7.85 6.59 -23.93
CA SER A 139 -7.01 5.45 -24.31
C SER A 139 -7.53 4.74 -25.57
N ARG A 140 -8.85 4.61 -25.71
CA ARG A 140 -9.49 4.01 -26.90
C ARG A 140 -9.41 4.91 -28.13
N GLU A 141 -9.65 6.21 -27.95
CA GLU A 141 -9.54 7.20 -29.02
C GLU A 141 -8.12 7.26 -29.60
N GLN A 142 -7.13 7.19 -28.73
CA GLN A 142 -5.72 7.12 -29.10
C GLN A 142 -5.27 5.72 -29.55
N ARG A 143 -6.18 4.74 -29.53
CA ARG A 143 -5.93 3.33 -29.92
C ARG A 143 -4.72 2.72 -29.20
N LEU A 144 -4.55 3.05 -27.92
CA LEU A 144 -3.43 2.54 -27.14
C LEU A 144 -3.53 1.00 -27.01
N PRO A 145 -2.43 0.25 -27.19
CA PRO A 145 -2.44 -1.21 -27.06
C PRO A 145 -2.99 -1.73 -25.71
N ALA A 146 -2.87 -0.92 -24.64
CA ALA A 146 -3.34 -1.27 -23.31
C ALA A 146 -4.76 -0.78 -22.96
N ALA A 147 -5.52 -0.23 -23.93
CA ALA A 147 -6.80 0.45 -23.67
C ALA A 147 -7.84 -0.42 -22.93
N GLU A 148 -7.91 -1.72 -23.24
CA GLU A 148 -8.86 -2.67 -22.65
C GLU A 148 -8.28 -3.47 -21.48
N ARG A 149 -7.03 -3.18 -21.07
CA ARG A 149 -6.36 -3.95 -20.01
C ARG A 149 -7.10 -3.83 -18.67
N PRO A 150 -7.37 -4.91 -17.93
CA PRO A 150 -7.92 -4.82 -16.59
C PRO A 150 -6.99 -4.08 -15.62
N GLU A 151 -7.55 -3.49 -14.57
CA GLU A 151 -6.78 -2.83 -13.52
C GLU A 151 -6.15 -3.86 -12.57
N SER A 152 -4.92 -3.59 -12.13
CA SER A 152 -4.30 -4.36 -11.05
C SER A 152 -4.94 -3.98 -9.71
N GLN A 153 -5.47 -4.97 -8.97
CA GLN A 153 -6.14 -4.76 -7.68
C GLN A 153 -5.41 -5.41 -6.50
N GLU A 154 -4.25 -6.04 -6.74
CA GLU A 154 -3.58 -6.91 -5.76
C GLU A 154 -2.15 -6.46 -5.46
N ILE A 155 -1.59 -6.97 -4.36
CA ILE A 155 -0.18 -6.73 -4.01
C ILE A 155 0.68 -7.36 -5.10
N CYS A 156 1.46 -6.56 -5.83
CA CYS A 156 2.14 -7.00 -7.04
C CYS A 156 2.99 -8.27 -6.85
N PHE A 157 3.76 -8.37 -5.76
CA PHE A 157 4.65 -9.50 -5.50
C PHE A 157 3.98 -10.72 -4.85
N VAL A 158 2.68 -10.66 -4.57
CA VAL A 158 1.92 -11.75 -3.96
C VAL A 158 1.08 -12.43 -5.04
N PRO A 159 1.43 -13.66 -5.46
CA PRO A 159 0.64 -14.41 -6.42
C PRO A 159 -0.75 -14.74 -5.88
N ASP A 160 -1.75 -14.75 -6.77
CA ASP A 160 -3.12 -15.21 -6.52
C ASP A 160 -3.80 -14.58 -5.29
N ASN A 161 -3.41 -13.34 -4.95
CA ASN A 161 -3.84 -12.65 -3.74
C ASN A 161 -3.60 -13.43 -2.43
N ASN A 162 -2.68 -14.40 -2.45
CA ASN A 162 -2.51 -15.34 -1.35
C ASN A 162 -1.25 -15.05 -0.56
N TYR A 163 -1.28 -13.95 0.19
CA TYR A 163 -0.14 -13.55 1.02
C TYR A 163 0.20 -14.63 2.06
N ARG A 164 -0.76 -15.48 2.46
CA ARG A 164 -0.52 -16.57 3.40
C ARG A 164 0.41 -17.62 2.81
N ASN A 165 0.20 -18.00 1.55
CA ASN A 165 1.11 -18.89 0.83
C ASN A 165 2.47 -18.24 0.60
N PHE A 166 2.47 -16.96 0.21
CA PHE A 166 3.72 -16.20 0.08
C PHE A 166 4.55 -16.24 1.39
N LEU A 167 3.92 -16.00 2.55
CA LEU A 167 4.62 -16.06 3.84
C LEU A 167 5.08 -17.48 4.19
N ARG A 168 4.31 -18.54 3.86
CA ARG A 168 4.74 -19.94 4.06
C ARG A 168 6.01 -20.26 3.28
N GLU A 169 6.13 -19.74 2.06
CA GLU A 169 7.28 -20.01 1.21
C GLU A 169 8.49 -19.14 1.58
N GLN A 170 8.26 -17.85 1.84
CA GLN A 170 9.35 -16.88 2.03
C GLN A 170 9.83 -16.75 3.48
N ALA A 171 8.97 -17.06 4.46
CA ALA A 171 9.27 -16.92 5.88
C ALA A 171 8.51 -17.96 6.72
N PRO A 172 8.74 -19.27 6.52
CA PRO A 172 8.06 -20.30 7.30
C PRO A 172 8.36 -20.18 8.81
N ASP A 173 9.51 -19.60 9.17
CA ASP A 173 9.94 -19.38 10.56
C ASP A 173 8.98 -18.48 11.37
N ILE A 174 8.25 -17.58 10.72
CA ILE A 174 7.31 -16.68 11.41
C ILE A 174 5.93 -17.33 11.67
N LEU A 175 5.70 -18.52 11.11
CA LEU A 175 4.44 -19.25 11.20
C LEU A 175 4.50 -20.24 12.35
N ARG A 176 4.37 -19.71 13.57
CA ARG A 176 4.41 -20.50 14.80
C ARG A 176 3.00 -20.68 15.35
N PRO A 177 2.58 -21.94 15.60
CA PRO A 177 1.30 -22.17 16.24
C PRO A 177 1.20 -21.49 17.60
N GLY A 178 0.01 -21.01 17.95
CA GLY A 178 -0.24 -20.29 19.19
C GLY A 178 -1.70 -20.38 19.63
N GLU A 179 -2.01 -19.78 20.77
CA GLU A 179 -3.34 -19.87 21.37
C GLU A 179 -4.27 -18.77 20.82
N MET A 180 -5.54 -19.14 20.63
CA MET A 180 -6.62 -18.17 20.49
C MET A 180 -7.31 -18.03 21.83
N VAL A 181 -7.38 -16.80 22.35
CA VAL A 181 -7.95 -16.49 23.65
C VAL A 181 -9.06 -15.48 23.52
N MET A 182 -10.05 -15.53 24.40
CA MET A 182 -11.06 -14.49 24.56
C MET A 182 -10.47 -13.29 25.33
N THR A 183 -11.18 -12.17 25.36
CA THR A 183 -10.80 -10.97 26.12
C THR A 183 -10.68 -11.21 27.63
N ASP A 184 -11.37 -12.21 28.16
CA ASP A 184 -11.28 -12.66 29.56
C ASP A 184 -10.13 -13.66 29.83
N GLY A 185 -9.37 -14.03 28.79
CA GLY A 185 -8.25 -14.98 28.87
C GLY A 185 -8.64 -16.45 28.62
N THR A 186 -9.93 -16.76 28.42
CA THR A 186 -10.38 -18.12 28.11
C THR A 186 -9.79 -18.60 26.79
N ILE A 187 -9.08 -19.74 26.80
CA ILE A 187 -8.56 -20.36 25.57
C ILE A 187 -9.72 -21.01 24.81
N VAL A 188 -9.87 -20.65 23.54
CA VAL A 188 -10.96 -21.11 22.67
C VAL A 188 -10.48 -21.85 21.41
N GLY A 189 -9.17 -21.94 21.20
CA GLY A 189 -8.59 -22.69 20.11
C GLY A 189 -7.12 -22.38 19.90
N THR A 190 -6.62 -22.73 18.72
CA THR A 190 -5.24 -22.49 18.29
C THR A 190 -5.22 -21.87 16.90
N HIS A 191 -4.08 -21.29 16.54
CA HIS A 191 -3.82 -20.69 15.24
C HIS A 191 -2.51 -21.21 14.65
N ASP A 192 -2.34 -21.13 13.33
CA ASP A 192 -1.10 -21.56 12.64
C ASP A 192 -0.01 -20.47 12.57
N GLY A 193 -0.34 -19.25 13.00
CA GLY A 193 0.63 -18.14 13.04
C GLY A 193 -0.07 -16.79 13.12
N ILE A 194 0.47 -15.89 13.95
CA ILE A 194 -0.10 -14.55 14.14
C ILE A 194 -0.18 -13.74 12.84
N ALA A 195 0.73 -14.00 11.91
CA ALA A 195 0.81 -13.32 10.62
C ALA A 195 -0.43 -13.52 9.73
N PHE A 196 -1.28 -14.51 10.04
CA PHE A 196 -2.51 -14.77 9.28
C PHE A 196 -3.73 -14.01 9.78
N PHE A 197 -3.55 -13.17 10.79
CA PHE A 197 -4.63 -12.46 11.46
C PHE A 197 -4.39 -10.96 11.45
N THR A 198 -5.47 -10.22 11.21
CA THR A 198 -5.49 -8.76 11.25
C THR A 198 -6.59 -8.32 12.22
N VAL A 199 -6.34 -7.27 12.99
CA VAL A 199 -7.35 -6.67 13.88
C VAL A 199 -8.60 -6.30 13.07
N GLY A 200 -9.77 -6.69 13.60
CA GLY A 200 -11.08 -6.58 12.93
C GLY A 200 -11.44 -7.76 12.02
N GLN A 201 -10.55 -8.75 11.84
CA GLN A 201 -10.87 -9.96 11.08
C GLN A 201 -11.95 -10.78 11.78
N ARG A 202 -12.99 -11.16 11.01
CA ARG A 202 -14.11 -12.01 11.46
C ARG A 202 -14.12 -13.40 10.83
N ARG A 203 -13.63 -13.50 9.59
CA ARG A 203 -13.71 -14.73 8.78
C ARG A 203 -12.47 -15.60 9.02
N LYS A 204 -12.61 -16.91 8.79
CA LYS A 204 -11.51 -17.88 8.85
C LYS A 204 -10.75 -17.85 10.20
N LEU A 205 -11.49 -17.71 11.30
CA LEU A 205 -10.93 -17.77 12.65
C LEU A 205 -10.71 -19.21 13.12
N GLY A 206 -11.40 -20.20 12.56
CA GLY A 206 -11.22 -21.61 12.95
C GLY A 206 -11.79 -21.97 14.33
N VAL A 207 -12.51 -21.04 14.97
CA VAL A 207 -13.16 -21.25 16.28
C VAL A 207 -14.67 -21.22 16.09
N ALA A 208 -15.36 -22.22 16.64
CA ALA A 208 -16.81 -22.23 16.74
C ALA A 208 -17.22 -21.50 18.03
N ALA A 209 -17.90 -20.37 17.88
CA ALA A 209 -18.48 -19.63 19.00
C ALA A 209 -19.98 -19.42 18.77
N GLY A 210 -20.75 -19.36 19.85
CA GLY A 210 -22.19 -19.07 19.79
C GLY A 210 -22.52 -17.64 19.35
N SER A 211 -21.51 -16.79 19.14
CA SER A 211 -21.64 -15.39 18.74
C SER A 211 -20.58 -15.01 17.70
N ARG A 212 -20.72 -13.81 17.11
CA ARG A 212 -19.76 -13.29 16.13
C ARG A 212 -18.52 -12.78 16.85
N LEU A 213 -17.39 -13.44 16.63
CA LEU A 213 -16.09 -13.02 17.14
C LEU A 213 -15.25 -12.25 16.12
N TYR A 214 -14.42 -11.35 16.62
CA TYR A 214 -13.48 -10.54 15.88
C TYR A 214 -12.10 -10.65 16.53
N VAL A 215 -11.04 -10.58 15.72
CA VAL A 215 -9.68 -10.36 16.24
C VAL A 215 -9.62 -8.94 16.81
N VAL A 216 -9.52 -8.80 18.12
CA VAL A 216 -9.42 -7.49 18.78
C VAL A 216 -7.96 -7.08 19.00
N ARG A 217 -7.06 -8.06 19.13
CA ARG A 217 -5.62 -7.84 19.29
C ARG A 217 -4.83 -9.01 18.76
N VAL A 218 -3.70 -8.71 18.14
CA VAL A 218 -2.64 -9.68 17.83
C VAL A 218 -1.52 -9.44 18.83
N ASP A 219 -1.27 -10.42 19.70
CA ASP A 219 -0.23 -10.34 20.72
C ASP A 219 0.99 -11.14 20.23
N SER A 220 1.96 -10.42 19.65
CA SER A 220 3.15 -11.05 19.09
C SER A 220 4.12 -11.57 20.14
N GLU A 221 4.13 -10.97 21.34
CA GLU A 221 5.04 -11.35 22.42
C GLU A 221 4.57 -12.66 23.06
N ALA A 222 3.28 -12.76 23.39
CA ALA A 222 2.69 -13.99 23.91
C ALA A 222 2.39 -15.03 22.82
N ASN A 223 2.51 -14.66 21.53
CA ASN A 223 2.10 -15.49 20.38
C ASN A 223 0.63 -15.92 20.50
N ARG A 224 -0.26 -14.94 20.70
CA ARG A 224 -1.71 -15.15 20.90
C ARG A 224 -2.55 -14.29 19.97
N ILE A 225 -3.70 -14.82 19.59
CA ILE A 225 -4.78 -14.05 18.96
C ILE A 225 -5.89 -13.83 19.98
N VAL A 226 -6.17 -12.56 20.29
CA VAL A 226 -7.25 -12.20 21.21
C VAL A 226 -8.52 -11.97 20.40
N LEU A 227 -9.57 -12.70 20.76
CA LEU A 227 -10.90 -12.63 20.17
C LEU A 227 -11.86 -11.94 21.13
N GLY A 228 -12.77 -11.17 20.55
CA GLY A 228 -13.81 -10.46 21.30
C GLY A 228 -15.04 -10.19 20.46
N THR A 229 -16.00 -9.52 21.09
CA THR A 229 -17.20 -9.00 20.44
C THR A 229 -16.87 -7.81 19.54
N LYS A 230 -17.89 -7.27 18.86
CA LYS A 230 -17.70 -6.05 18.07
C LYS A 230 -17.40 -4.85 18.96
N GLU A 231 -17.98 -4.82 20.15
CA GLU A 231 -17.86 -3.76 21.14
C GLU A 231 -16.42 -3.68 21.66
N ASP A 232 -15.78 -4.83 21.88
CA ASP A 232 -14.37 -4.95 22.27
C ASP A 232 -13.39 -4.42 21.20
N LEU A 233 -13.81 -4.33 19.94
CA LEU A 233 -13.00 -3.82 18.83
C LEU A 233 -13.02 -2.28 18.74
N LEU A 234 -14.01 -1.62 19.33
CA LEU A 234 -14.21 -0.18 19.18
C LEU A 234 -13.26 0.60 20.09
N THR A 235 -12.53 1.54 19.52
CA THR A 235 -11.68 2.50 20.26
C THR A 235 -11.99 3.93 19.84
N ARG A 236 -11.76 4.87 20.77
CA ARG A 236 -11.86 6.32 20.53
C ARG A 236 -10.52 6.95 20.19
N GLU A 237 -9.42 6.23 20.40
CA GLU A 237 -8.07 6.75 20.28
C GLU A 237 -7.13 5.72 19.66
N ALA A 238 -6.07 6.22 19.01
CA ALA A 238 -4.98 5.43 18.47
C ALA A 238 -3.69 6.26 18.53
N SER A 239 -2.58 5.59 18.84
CA SER A 239 -1.25 6.18 18.72
C SER A 239 -0.68 5.93 17.33
N VAL A 240 -0.08 6.96 16.73
CA VAL A 240 0.52 6.90 15.40
C VAL A 240 2.00 7.28 15.50
N SER A 241 2.87 6.45 14.94
CA SER A 241 4.31 6.70 14.81
C SER A 241 4.68 6.94 13.34
N ASP A 242 5.88 7.47 13.09
CA ASP A 242 6.41 7.64 11.72
C ASP A 242 5.53 8.55 10.82
N ALA A 243 4.90 9.56 11.46
CA ALA A 243 4.00 10.50 10.80
C ALA A 243 4.75 11.40 9.81
N GLN A 244 4.15 11.62 8.64
CA GLN A 244 4.64 12.56 7.63
C GLN A 244 3.61 13.67 7.45
N PHE A 245 4.07 14.92 7.46
CA PHE A 245 3.22 16.10 7.29
C PHE A 245 3.55 16.80 5.97
N ILE A 246 2.57 16.84 5.06
CA ILE A 246 2.71 17.52 3.77
C ILE A 246 2.32 18.99 3.91
N ALA A 247 1.10 19.24 4.40
CA ALA A 247 0.50 20.57 4.45
C ALA A 247 1.10 21.50 5.53
N ILE A 248 1.77 20.92 6.53
CA ILE A 248 2.45 21.65 7.61
C ILE A 248 3.86 21.11 7.75
N ASP A 249 4.76 21.91 8.31
CA ASP A 249 6.14 21.49 8.55
C ASP A 249 6.25 20.63 9.81
N GLU A 250 5.54 21.02 10.85
CA GLU A 250 5.50 20.32 12.13
C GLU A 250 4.17 20.54 12.84
N LEU A 251 3.77 19.57 13.65
CA LEU A 251 2.57 19.63 14.47
C LEU A 251 2.90 20.23 15.85
N ARG A 252 2.68 21.54 16.02
CA ARG A 252 2.99 22.26 17.28
C ARG A 252 1.85 22.27 18.30
N SER A 253 0.62 22.05 17.85
CA SER A 253 -0.58 22.08 18.68
C SER A 253 -1.61 21.09 18.15
N PRO A 254 -2.61 20.68 18.96
CA PRO A 254 -3.72 19.88 18.48
C PRO A 254 -4.40 20.50 17.25
N LEU A 255 -4.72 19.67 16.26
CA LEU A 255 -5.36 20.09 15.02
C LEU A 255 -6.61 19.24 14.77
N GLY A 256 -7.72 19.91 14.47
CA GLY A 256 -8.94 19.24 14.03
C GLY A 256 -8.77 18.72 12.60
N VAL A 257 -8.80 17.39 12.44
CA VAL A 257 -8.64 16.73 11.13
C VAL A 257 -9.62 15.58 10.98
N THR A 258 -9.80 15.14 9.74
CA THR A 258 -10.41 13.84 9.44
C THR A 258 -9.31 12.83 9.15
N VAL A 259 -9.51 11.58 9.57
CA VAL A 259 -8.51 10.51 9.44
C VAL A 259 -9.13 9.33 8.70
N LYS A 260 -8.34 8.70 7.84
CA LYS A 260 -8.68 7.45 7.16
C LYS A 260 -7.73 6.36 7.65
N ILE A 261 -8.27 5.35 8.34
CA ILE A 261 -7.48 4.26 8.95
C ILE A 261 -7.24 3.07 8.02
N ARG A 262 -7.97 3.01 6.89
CA ARG A 262 -7.83 1.97 5.87
C ARG A 262 -8.25 2.48 4.49
N TYR A 263 -7.71 1.87 3.44
CA TYR A 263 -8.15 2.14 2.07
C TYR A 263 -9.51 1.47 1.80
N ARG A 264 -10.59 2.23 2.01
CA ARG A 264 -12.01 1.81 1.91
C ARG A 264 -12.42 0.82 3.01
#